data_AF-A0A938E900-F1
#
_entry.id   AF-A0A938E900-F1
#
_cell.length_a   1.000
_cell.length_b   1.000
_cell.length_c   1.000
_cell.angle_alpha   90.00
_cell.angle_beta   90.00
_cell.angle_gamma   90.00
#
_symmetry.space_group_name_H-M   'P 1'
#
loop_
_entity.id
_entity.type
_entity.pdbx_description
1 polymer ?
#
loop_
_entity_poly.entity_id
_entity_poly.type
_entity_poly.pdbx_seq_one_letter_code
_entity_poly.pdbx_strand_id
1 'polypeptide(L)'
;MREMTVYGVSFDLVGKQPIVLLKTADGNTFLPIWIGHPEAAAILMKLQGSDPPRPLTHDLACSIVQSLDAEISRVTVTELRENTFIAR
;
A
#
# COMPACT_ATOMS: atom_id res chain seq x y z
N MET A 1 13.56 9.56 -7.99
CA MET A 1 12.35 8.88 -7.49
C MET A 1 11.26 9.08 -8.53
N ARG A 2 10.45 8.07 -8.81
CA ARG A 2 9.28 8.20 -9.69
C ARG A 2 8.03 8.18 -8.82
N GLU A 3 7.10 9.07 -9.10
CA GLU A 3 5.81 9.07 -8.43
C GLU A 3 4.98 7.87 -8.93
N MET A 4 4.40 7.15 -7.99
CA MET A 4 3.59 5.98 -8.28
C MET A 4 2.32 6.01 -7.46
N THR A 5 1.22 5.56 -8.06
CA THR A 5 -0.07 5.40 -7.40
C THR A 5 -0.43 3.93 -7.29
N VAL A 6 -1.23 3.59 -6.28
CA VAL A 6 -1.79 2.24 -6.17
C VAL A 6 -2.81 2.06 -7.29
N TYR A 7 -2.49 1.18 -8.24
CA TYR A 7 -3.42 0.81 -9.31
C TYR A 7 -4.49 -0.16 -8.81
N GLY A 8 -4.09 -1.09 -7.94
CA GLY A 8 -5.00 -2.05 -7.33
C GLY A 8 -4.28 -3.19 -6.66
N VAL A 9 -5.06 -4.13 -6.13
CA VAL A 9 -4.59 -5.39 -5.56
C VAL A 9 -5.10 -6.54 -6.43
N SER A 10 -4.19 -7.43 -6.82
CA SER A 10 -4.47 -8.65 -7.59
C SER A 10 -3.97 -9.87 -6.81
N PHE A 11 -4.20 -11.06 -7.35
CA PHE A 11 -3.72 -12.32 -6.78
C PHE A 11 -2.93 -13.09 -7.84
N ASP A 12 -1.84 -13.74 -7.42
CA ASP A 12 -1.13 -14.70 -8.26
C ASP A 12 -2.02 -15.90 -8.62
N LEU A 13 -1.86 -16.43 -9.83
CA LEU A 13 -2.69 -17.50 -10.38
C LEU A 13 -2.42 -18.86 -9.70
N VAL A 14 -1.20 -19.08 -9.20
CA VAL A 14 -0.80 -20.36 -8.62
C VAL A 14 -0.96 -20.34 -7.11
N GLY A 15 -0.30 -19.40 -6.45
CA GLY A 15 -0.26 -19.35 -4.98
C GLY A 15 -1.43 -18.63 -4.33
N LYS A 16 -2.27 -17.93 -5.12
CA LYS A 16 -3.25 -16.94 -4.63
C LYS A 16 -2.63 -15.94 -3.65
N GLN A 17 -1.35 -15.67 -3.79
CA GLN A 17 -0.68 -14.67 -2.98
C GLN A 17 -1.07 -13.28 -3.48
N PRO A 18 -1.44 -12.35 -2.59
CA PRO A 18 -1.85 -11.03 -3.01
C PRO A 18 -0.65 -10.18 -3.46
N ILE A 19 -0.91 -9.39 -4.49
CA ILE A 19 0.06 -8.50 -5.14
C ILE A 19 -0.56 -7.11 -5.19
N VAL A 20 0.10 -6.11 -4.61
CA VAL A 20 -0.23 -4.71 -4.86
C VAL A 20 0.51 -4.23 -6.11
N LEU A 21 -0.21 -3.61 -7.03
CA LEU A 21 0.33 -3.06 -8.27
C LEU A 21 0.47 -1.54 -8.12
N LEU A 22 1.71 -1.06 -8.16
CA LEU A 22 1.99 0.38 -8.24
C LEU A 22 2.16 0.77 -9.71
N LYS A 23 1.57 1.88 -10.13
CA LYS A 23 1.66 2.40 -11.50
C LYS A 23 2.33 3.77 -11.51
N THR A 24 3.24 4.01 -12.45
CA THR A 24 3.83 5.34 -12.68
C THR A 24 2.76 6.34 -13.14
N ALA A 25 2.78 7.57 -12.62
CA ALA A 25 1.79 8.61 -12.98
C ALA A 25 1.75 8.92 -14.48
N ASP A 26 2.89 8.82 -15.17
CA ASP A 26 3.13 9.25 -16.55
C ASP A 26 3.14 8.10 -17.57
N GLY A 27 2.86 6.85 -17.18
CA GLY A 27 3.04 5.72 -18.09
C GLY A 27 2.37 4.41 -17.70
N ASN A 28 2.62 3.38 -18.52
CA ASN A 28 2.14 2.00 -18.32
C ASN A 28 3.20 1.10 -17.65
N THR A 29 4.11 1.68 -16.87
CA THR A 29 5.05 0.90 -16.07
C THR A 29 4.43 0.54 -14.73
N PHE A 30 4.48 -0.75 -14.40
CA PHE A 30 3.97 -1.27 -13.14
C PHE A 30 5.11 -1.85 -12.30
N LEU A 31 5.03 -1.66 -10.98
CA LEU A 31 5.85 -2.34 -10.00
C LEU A 31 4.95 -3.25 -9.15
N PRO A 32 5.01 -4.58 -9.34
CA PRO A 32 4.31 -5.53 -8.49
C PRO A 32 5.06 -5.72 -7.18
N ILE A 33 4.34 -5.69 -6.06
CA ILE A 33 4.87 -6.00 -4.72
C ILE A 33 3.97 -7.06 -4.10
N TRP A 34 4.54 -8.22 -3.80
CA TRP A 34 3.85 -9.27 -3.06
C TRP A 34 3.72 -8.86 -1.59
N ILE A 35 2.53 -9.04 -1.04
CA ILE A 35 2.18 -8.68 0.33
C ILE A 35 1.46 -9.84 1.01
N GLY A 36 1.21 -9.73 2.31
CA GLY A 36 0.37 -10.69 3.02
C GLY A 36 -1.12 -10.42 2.80
N HIS A 37 -1.94 -11.41 3.17
CA HIS A 37 -3.39 -11.31 3.09
C HIS A 37 -3.99 -10.20 3.98
N PRO A 38 -3.51 -9.99 5.23
CA PRO A 38 -4.01 -8.89 6.06
C PRO A 38 -3.76 -7.51 5.45
N GLU A 39 -2.58 -7.30 4.87
CA GLU A 39 -2.19 -6.05 4.22
C GLU A 39 -3.07 -5.80 2.98
N ALA A 40 -3.27 -6.85 2.16
CA ALA A 40 -4.12 -6.81 0.99
C ALA A 40 -5.57 -6.43 1.33
N ALA A 41 -6.12 -7.04 2.39
CA ALA A 41 -7.47 -6.72 2.87
C ALA A 41 -7.59 -5.26 3.31
N ALA A 42 -6.62 -4.76 4.07
CA ALA A 42 -6.61 -3.36 4.53
C ALA A 42 -6.56 -2.37 3.36
N ILE A 43 -5.71 -2.64 2.35
CA ILE A 43 -5.61 -1.80 1.14
C ILE A 43 -6.92 -1.84 0.35
N LEU A 44 -7.47 -3.03 0.13
CA LEU A 44 -8.73 -3.20 -0.62
C LEU A 44 -9.90 -2.48 0.04
N MET A 45 -10.05 -2.57 1.36
CA MET A 45 -11.09 -1.85 2.09
C MET A 45 -11.01 -0.34 1.85
N LYS A 46 -9.79 0.23 1.86
CA LYS A 46 -9.59 1.66 1.62
C LYS A 46 -9.85 2.04 0.16
N LEU A 47 -9.40 1.23 -0.79
CA LEU A 47 -9.66 1.44 -2.22
C LEU A 47 -11.16 1.37 -2.57
N GLN A 48 -11.92 0.53 -1.86
CA GLN A 48 -13.37 0.42 -2.00
C GLN A 48 -14.15 1.53 -1.29
N GLY A 49 -13.48 2.40 -0.51
CA GLY A 49 -14.14 3.42 0.29
C GLY A 49 -15.04 2.85 1.39
N SER A 50 -14.75 1.65 1.87
CA SER A 50 -15.53 1.02 2.94
C SER A 50 -15.09 1.59 4.28
N ASP A 51 -15.95 2.36 4.94
CA ASP A 51 -15.70 2.85 6.29
C ASP A 51 -16.10 1.80 7.34
N PRO A 52 -15.15 1.24 8.09
CA PRO A 52 -15.45 0.29 9.14
C PRO A 52 -16.16 0.98 10.32
N PRO A 53 -16.99 0.26 11.10
CA PRO A 53 -17.70 0.85 12.24
C PRO A 53 -16.76 1.30 13.38
N ARG A 54 -15.48 0.96 13.30
CA ARG A 54 -14.43 1.21 14.29
C ARG A 54 -13.14 1.51 13.53
N PRO A 55 -12.26 2.40 14.02
CA PRO A 55 -10.98 2.67 13.36
C PRO A 55 -10.12 1.40 13.31
N LEU A 56 -9.56 1.08 12.15
CA LEU A 56 -8.59 0.00 12.00
C LEU A 56 -7.18 0.50 12.32
N THR A 57 -6.20 -0.42 12.28
CA THR A 57 -4.80 -0.11 12.62
C THR A 57 -4.23 1.08 11.84
N HIS A 58 -4.52 1.15 10.53
CA HIS A 58 -4.03 2.26 9.69
C HIS A 58 -4.75 3.57 9.99
N ASP A 59 -6.06 3.53 10.28
CA ASP A 59 -6.81 4.72 10.67
C ASP A 59 -6.30 5.27 12.01
N LEU A 60 -6.08 4.36 12.99
CA LEU A 60 -5.50 4.72 14.28
C LEU A 60 -4.09 5.30 14.13
N ALA A 61 -3.24 4.72 13.29
CA ALA A 61 -1.90 5.24 13.02
C ALA A 61 -1.95 6.66 12.43
N CYS A 62 -2.83 6.91 11.46
CA CYS A 62 -3.05 8.26 10.91
C CYS A 62 -3.52 9.24 11.99
N SER A 63 -4.47 8.84 12.84
CA SER A 63 -4.97 9.67 13.94
C SER A 63 -3.88 10.02 14.95
N ILE A 64 -2.96 9.10 15.24
CA ILE A 64 -1.80 9.36 16.11
C ILE A 64 -0.90 10.42 15.48
N VAL A 65 -0.55 10.29 14.20
CA VAL A 65 0.28 11.27 13.49
C VAL A 65 -0.38 12.65 13.49
N GLN A 66 -1.69 12.72 13.20
CA GLN A 66 -2.45 13.96 13.20
C GLN A 66 -2.54 14.61 14.60
N SER A 67 -2.65 13.80 15.66
CA SER A 67 -2.69 14.31 17.05
C SER A 67 -1.38 14.98 17.49
N LEU A 68 -0.30 14.77 16.75
CA LEU A 68 1.01 15.39 16.95
C LEU A 68 1.23 16.60 16.03
N ASP A 69 0.16 17.13 15.40
CA ASP A 69 0.22 18.20 14.39
C ASP A 69 1.19 17.87 13.23
N ALA A 70 1.27 16.59 12.86
CA ALA A 70 2.12 16.09 11.79
C ALA A 70 1.30 15.49 10.64
N GLU A 71 1.94 15.37 9.47
CA GLU A 71 1.36 14.74 8.28
C GLU A 71 2.34 13.75 7.63
N ILE A 72 1.80 12.73 6.98
CA ILE A 72 2.58 11.81 6.16
C ILE A 72 2.82 12.48 4.81
N SER A 73 4.00 13.07 4.63
CA SER A 73 4.35 13.79 3.40
C SER A 73 4.52 12.88 2.18
N ARG A 74 5.14 11.69 2.36
CA ARG A 74 5.30 10.66 1.33
C ARG A 74 5.78 9.34 1.94
N VAL A 75 5.64 8.27 1.17
CA VAL A 75 6.29 6.97 1.40
C VAL A 75 7.15 6.64 0.19
N THR A 76 8.39 6.20 0.40
CA THR A 76 9.33 5.88 -0.69
C THR A 76 9.79 4.43 -0.60
N VAL A 77 9.50 3.62 -1.62
CA VAL A 77 10.15 2.33 -1.81
C VAL A 77 11.55 2.58 -2.39
N THR A 78 12.58 2.22 -1.63
CA THR A 78 13.96 2.64 -1.90
C THR A 78 14.82 1.53 -2.48
N GLU A 79 14.69 0.31 -1.97
CA GLU A 79 15.60 -0.78 -2.27
C GLU A 79 14.86 -2.12 -2.29
N LEU A 80 15.44 -3.09 -3.01
CA LEU A 80 15.04 -4.49 -2.98
C LEU A 80 16.23 -5.30 -2.48
N ARG A 81 16.09 -5.94 -1.31
CA ARG A 81 17.13 -6.80 -0.71
C ARG A 81 16.51 -8.16 -0.44
N GLU A 82 17.12 -9.22 -0.97
CA GLU A 82 16.67 -10.60 -0.72
C GLU A 82 15.15 -10.79 -0.95
N ASN A 83 14.65 -10.30 -2.09
CA ASN A 83 13.22 -10.30 -2.46
C ASN A 83 12.29 -9.49 -1.53
N THR A 84 12.84 -8.62 -0.69
CA THR A 84 12.07 -7.75 0.21
C THR A 84 12.24 -6.28 -0.18
N PHE A 85 11.13 -5.62 -0.48
CA PHE A 85 11.11 -4.18 -0.72
C PHE A 85 11.23 -3.41 0.60
N ILE A 86 12.13 -2.42 0.64
CA ILE A 86 12.35 -1.56 1.81
C ILE A 86 11.75 -0.18 1.54
N ALA A 87 10.87 0.27 2.43
CA ALA A 87 10.21 1.56 2.37
C ALA A 87 10.49 2.42 3.62
N ARG A 88 10.40 3.74 3.46
CA ARG A 88 10.49 4.74 4.53
C ARG A 88 9.63 5.96 4.24
#